data_AF-A0A6P3IRL6-F1
#
_entry.id   AF-A0A6P3IRL6-F1
#
_cell.length_a   1.000
_cell.length_b   1.000
_cell.length_c   1.000
_cell.angle_alpha   90.00
_cell.angle_beta   90.00
_cell.angle_gamma   90.00
#
_symmetry.space_group_name_H-M   'P 1'
#
loop_
_entity.id
_entity.type
_entity.pdbx_description
1 polymer ?
#
loop_
_entity_poly.entity_id
_entity_poly.type
_entity_poly.pdbx_seq_one_letter_code
_entity_poly.pdbx_strand_id
1 'polypeptide(L)'
;MQINGNFCGLVLNQPLGGLHVIEGLPLLADSTDGMTSVAAYTYQQHSVVFIGTRGGSLKKVGTSLWASGQAEMQNKGWGQDCAGKPCVHLQHPRSLVPLPAVA
;
A
#
# COMPACT_ATOMS: atom_id res chain seq x y z
N MET A 1 18.72 24.26 13.10
CA MET A 1 17.46 23.47 13.10
C MET A 1 17.75 22.12 12.46
N GLN A 2 17.21 21.03 13.01
CA GLN A 2 17.39 19.68 12.48
C GLN A 2 16.06 19.16 11.90
N ILE A 3 16.12 18.52 10.74
CA ILE A 3 14.99 17.80 10.16
C ILE A 3 15.01 16.39 10.74
N ASN A 4 13.91 15.96 11.35
CA ASN A 4 13.76 14.63 11.95
C ASN A 4 12.31 14.13 11.81
N GLY A 5 12.01 12.95 12.36
CA GLY A 5 10.69 12.33 12.26
C GLY A 5 9.54 13.09 12.92
N ASN A 6 9.84 14.11 13.73
CA ASN A 6 8.85 14.94 14.41
C ASN A 6 8.78 16.36 13.80
N PHE A 7 9.33 16.55 12.60
CA PHE A 7 9.30 17.84 11.92
C PHE A 7 7.92 18.13 11.35
N CYS A 8 7.31 19.24 11.78
CA CYS A 8 5.95 19.65 11.38
C CYS A 8 5.92 20.84 10.40
N GLY A 9 7.05 21.19 9.77
CA GLY A 9 7.13 22.31 8.83
C GLY A 9 7.61 23.63 9.46
N LEU A 10 7.79 24.63 8.60
CA LEU A 10 8.17 26.01 8.94
C LEU A 10 7.21 26.98 8.25
N VAL A 11 7.51 28.28 8.28
CA VAL A 11 6.78 29.32 7.50
C VAL A 11 7.35 29.47 6.09
N LEU A 12 8.56 28.96 5.86
CA LEU A 12 9.27 29.06 4.58
C LEU A 12 9.27 27.73 3.83
N ASN A 13 9.13 27.82 2.50
CA ASN A 13 9.09 26.67 1.58
C ASN A 13 7.89 25.75 1.87
N GLN A 14 6.70 26.32 2.01
CA GLN A 14 5.46 25.55 1.99
C GLN A 14 4.54 26.08 0.87
N PRO A 15 3.87 25.18 0.13
CA PRO A 15 3.98 23.71 0.16
C PRO A 15 5.18 23.18 -0.67
N LEU A 16 5.68 21.99 -0.34
CA LEU A 16 6.70 21.28 -1.14
C LEU A 16 6.13 19.98 -1.71
N GLY A 17 6.42 19.71 -2.98
CA GLY A 17 6.18 18.43 -3.63
C GLY A 17 7.42 17.52 -3.59
N GLY A 18 7.35 16.42 -4.33
CA GLY A 18 8.49 15.54 -4.60
C GLY A 18 8.72 15.39 -6.10
N LEU A 19 9.99 15.35 -6.51
CA LEU A 19 10.36 15.07 -7.91
C LEU A 19 10.50 13.57 -8.19
N HIS A 20 10.73 12.78 -7.14
CA HIS A 20 10.89 11.33 -7.21
C HIS A 20 9.68 10.65 -6.58
N VAL A 21 9.21 9.59 -7.25
CA VAL A 21 8.14 8.73 -6.75
C VAL A 21 8.71 7.78 -5.71
N ILE A 22 7.91 7.46 -4.69
CA ILE A 22 8.24 6.41 -3.73
C ILE A 22 7.78 5.07 -4.31
N GLU A 23 8.74 4.22 -4.64
CA GLU A 23 8.50 2.85 -5.10
C GLU A 23 7.99 1.97 -3.96
N GLY A 24 7.11 1.02 -4.28
CA GLY A 24 6.62 0.02 -3.34
C GLY A 24 7.09 -1.38 -3.72
N LEU A 25 6.98 -2.33 -2.81
CA LEU A 25 7.27 -3.73 -3.10
C LEU A 25 6.03 -4.39 -3.73
N PRO A 26 6.08 -4.89 -4.97
CA PRO A 26 4.94 -5.55 -5.60
C PRO A 26 4.67 -6.93 -4.99
N LEU A 27 3.41 -7.19 -4.64
CA LEU A 27 3.01 -8.43 -3.94
C LEU A 27 2.14 -9.34 -4.81
N LEU A 28 1.22 -8.73 -5.55
CA LEU A 28 0.33 -9.41 -6.48
C LEU A 28 0.04 -8.45 -7.64
N ALA A 29 0.13 -8.97 -8.85
CA ALA A 29 -0.36 -8.31 -10.07
C ALA A 29 -1.46 -9.17 -10.68
N ASP A 30 -2.54 -8.53 -11.14
CA ASP A 30 -3.65 -9.21 -11.79
C ASP A 30 -4.06 -8.49 -13.06
N SER A 31 -4.05 -9.21 -14.19
CA SER A 31 -4.44 -8.72 -15.50
C SER A 31 -5.82 -9.18 -15.98
N THR A 32 -6.51 -10.08 -15.26
CA THR A 32 -7.79 -10.65 -15.73
C THR A 32 -9.00 -9.98 -15.11
N ASP A 33 -9.04 -9.90 -13.78
CA ASP A 33 -10.15 -9.31 -13.03
C ASP A 33 -9.62 -8.21 -12.11
N GLY A 34 -9.49 -7.01 -12.70
CA GLY A 34 -8.79 -5.87 -12.09
C GLY A 34 -9.17 -5.62 -10.64
N MET A 35 -8.18 -5.27 -9.82
CA MET A 35 -8.33 -5.09 -8.37
C MET A 35 -8.93 -3.72 -8.06
N THR A 36 -9.94 -3.69 -7.18
CA THR A 36 -10.73 -2.48 -6.86
C THR A 36 -10.54 -2.03 -5.41
N SER A 37 -10.31 -2.95 -4.49
CA SER A 37 -10.12 -2.64 -3.06
C SER A 37 -9.12 -3.57 -2.41
N VAL A 38 -8.54 -3.13 -1.29
CA VAL A 38 -7.61 -3.89 -0.48
C VAL A 38 -7.94 -3.72 1.00
N ALA A 39 -7.84 -4.81 1.77
CA ALA A 39 -7.85 -4.80 3.22
C ALA A 39 -6.80 -5.80 3.72
N ALA A 40 -6.16 -5.51 4.85
CA ALA A 40 -5.15 -6.39 5.42
C ALA A 40 -5.29 -6.46 6.93
N TYR A 41 -4.99 -7.63 7.50
CA TYR A 41 -4.84 -7.77 8.95
C TYR A 41 -3.83 -8.86 9.30
N THR A 42 -3.27 -8.77 10.50
CA THR A 42 -2.40 -9.80 11.06
C THR A 42 -3.22 -10.83 11.81
N TYR A 43 -3.06 -12.10 11.46
CA TYR A 43 -3.67 -13.24 12.11
C TYR A 43 -2.58 -14.21 12.57
N GLN A 44 -2.45 -14.42 13.88
CA GLN A 44 -1.44 -15.32 14.46
C GLN A 44 -0.03 -15.06 13.87
N GLN A 45 0.41 -13.80 13.86
CA GLN A 45 1.71 -13.36 13.29
C GLN A 45 1.86 -13.53 11.76
N HIS A 46 0.83 -13.97 11.06
CA HIS A 46 0.78 -14.00 9.60
C HIS A 46 -0.01 -12.80 9.08
N SER A 47 0.49 -12.14 8.05
CA SER A 47 -0.29 -11.11 7.36
C SER A 47 -1.18 -11.75 6.29
N VAL A 48 -2.46 -11.38 6.32
CA VAL A 48 -3.47 -11.84 5.37
C VAL A 48 -4.03 -10.62 4.63
N VAL A 49 -4.10 -10.73 3.32
CA VAL A 49 -4.57 -9.66 2.43
C VAL A 49 -5.84 -10.11 1.74
N PHE A 50 -6.84 -9.23 1.73
CA PHE A 50 -8.08 -9.38 0.99
C PHE A 50 -8.11 -8.36 -0.12
N ILE A 51 -8.40 -8.83 -1.33
CA ILE A 51 -8.40 -8.01 -2.53
C ILE A 51 -9.76 -8.18 -3.21
N GLY A 52 -10.52 -7.10 -3.28
CA GLY A 52 -11.76 -7.05 -4.06
C GLY A 52 -11.43 -6.90 -5.53
N THR A 53 -12.18 -7.61 -6.39
CA THR A 53 -12.05 -7.52 -7.84
C THR A 53 -13.25 -6.85 -8.47
N ARG A 54 -13.10 -6.38 -9.72
CA ARG A 54 -14.19 -5.78 -10.49
C ARG A 54 -15.35 -6.75 -10.74
N GLY A 55 -15.05 -8.03 -10.91
CA GLY A 55 -16.03 -9.11 -11.06
C GLY A 55 -16.79 -9.47 -9.78
N GLY A 56 -16.52 -8.79 -8.65
CA GLY A 56 -17.19 -9.04 -7.37
C GLY A 56 -16.62 -10.22 -6.59
N SER A 57 -15.44 -10.72 -6.98
CA SER A 57 -14.73 -11.77 -6.23
C SER A 57 -13.84 -11.16 -5.14
N LEU A 58 -13.55 -11.97 -4.11
CA LEU A 58 -12.64 -11.61 -3.03
C LEU A 58 -11.47 -12.60 -3.00
N LYS A 59 -10.25 -12.12 -3.23
CA LYS A 59 -9.02 -12.94 -3.18
C LYS A 59 -8.39 -12.85 -1.80
N LYS A 60 -7.92 -13.99 -1.26
CA LYS A 60 -7.15 -14.07 -0.02
C LYS A 60 -5.69 -14.40 -0.34
N VAL A 61 -4.77 -13.51 0.01
CA VAL A 61 -3.32 -13.71 -0.18
C VAL A 61 -2.68 -13.85 1.20
N GLY A 62 -2.01 -14.98 1.42
CA GLY A 62 -1.19 -15.20 2.61
C GLY A 62 0.25 -14.79 2.31
N THR A 63 0.80 -13.86 3.09
CA THR A 63 2.18 -13.42 2.90
C THR A 63 3.04 -14.08 3.95
N SER A 64 3.54 -15.28 3.64
CA SER A 64 4.40 -16.06 4.54
C SER A 64 5.78 -15.41 4.79
N LEU A 65 6.06 -14.25 4.20
CA LEU A 65 7.35 -13.54 4.28
C LEU A 65 7.39 -12.34 5.25
N TRP A 66 6.35 -12.02 6.03
CA TRP A 66 6.38 -10.85 6.93
C TRP A 66 5.92 -11.13 8.36
N ALA A 67 6.90 -11.41 9.22
CA ALA A 67 6.74 -11.64 10.65
C ALA A 67 6.73 -10.36 11.53
N SER A 68 6.52 -9.16 10.97
CA SER A 68 6.70 -7.90 11.74
C SER A 68 5.48 -6.98 11.86
N GLY A 69 4.31 -7.31 11.27
CA GLY A 69 3.04 -6.65 11.61
C GLY A 69 2.96 -5.12 11.44
N GLN A 70 3.77 -4.51 10.56
CA GLN A 70 3.91 -3.04 10.47
C GLN A 70 3.78 -2.46 9.06
N ALA A 71 3.21 -3.20 8.11
CA ALA A 71 3.13 -2.79 6.73
C ALA A 71 1.70 -2.42 6.30
N GLU A 72 1.56 -1.30 5.60
CA GLU A 72 0.30 -0.89 4.98
C GLU A 72 0.31 -1.31 3.51
N MET A 73 -0.77 -1.98 3.09
CA MET A 73 -0.96 -2.40 1.70
C MET A 73 -1.88 -1.44 0.99
N GLN A 74 -1.49 -1.05 -0.21
CA GLN A 74 -2.25 -0.12 -1.01
C GLN A 74 -2.53 -0.70 -2.39
N ASN A 75 -3.75 -0.55 -2.86
CA ASN A 75 -4.11 -0.81 -4.26
C ASN A 75 -3.47 0.30 -5.11
N LYS A 76 -2.54 -0.06 -5.98
CA LYS A 76 -1.89 0.85 -6.90
C LYS A 76 -2.44 0.63 -8.31
N GLY A 77 -2.62 1.75 -9.00
CA GLY A 77 -3.01 1.77 -10.41
C GLY A 77 -1.92 1.23 -11.33
N TRP A 78 -2.15 1.36 -12.64
CA TRP A 78 -1.22 0.90 -13.67
C TRP A 78 0.09 1.69 -13.60
N GLY A 79 1.23 1.01 -13.39
CA GLY A 79 2.55 1.64 -13.24
C GLY A 79 3.71 0.74 -13.68
N GLN A 80 4.91 1.30 -13.83
CA GLN A 80 6.10 0.58 -14.35
C GLN A 80 6.53 -0.57 -13.41
N ASP A 81 6.42 -0.37 -12.10
CA ASP A 81 6.75 -1.36 -11.06
C ASP A 81 5.96 -2.67 -11.20
N CYS A 82 4.76 -2.58 -11.79
CA CYS A 82 3.85 -3.71 -11.98
C CYS A 82 3.69 -4.10 -13.44
N ALA A 83 4.67 -3.75 -14.29
CA ALA A 83 4.66 -3.98 -15.74
C ALA A 83 3.37 -3.48 -16.40
N GLY A 84 2.84 -2.34 -15.93
CA GLY A 84 1.58 -1.79 -16.42
C GLY A 84 0.41 -2.72 -16.15
N LYS A 85 0.28 -3.28 -14.95
CA LYS A 85 -0.91 -4.02 -14.51
C LYS A 85 -1.40 -3.49 -13.16
N PRO A 86 -2.69 -3.64 -12.83
CA PRO A 86 -3.18 -3.41 -11.47
C PRO A 86 -2.37 -4.26 -10.49
N CYS A 87 -1.95 -3.66 -9.38
CA CYS A 87 -1.14 -4.35 -8.39
C CYS A 87 -1.35 -3.85 -6.96
N VAL A 88 -1.01 -4.70 -5.99
CA VAL A 88 -0.95 -4.33 -4.58
C VAL A 88 0.51 -4.13 -4.17
N HIS A 89 0.80 -2.98 -3.57
CA HIS A 89 2.12 -2.62 -3.07
C HIS A 89 2.17 -2.57 -1.54
N LEU A 90 3.34 -2.89 -1.00
CA LEU A 90 3.74 -2.53 0.36
C LEU A 90 4.35 -1.14 0.34
N GLN A 91 3.77 -0.17 1.05
CA GLN A 91 4.46 1.08 1.37
C GLN A 91 5.00 1.02 2.80
N HIS A 92 6.19 1.62 2.97
CA HIS A 92 7.02 1.80 4.17
C HIS A 92 6.46 1.36 5.54
N PRO A 93 7.30 0.79 6.42
CA PRO A 93 6.91 0.49 7.80
C PRO A 93 6.58 1.78 8.55
N ARG A 94 5.32 1.92 8.96
CA ARG A 94 4.67 3.07 9.65
C ARG A 94 4.08 4.16 8.73
N SER A 95 2.77 4.16 8.60
CA SER A 95 1.86 4.94 9.46
C SER A 95 0.48 4.33 9.32
N LEU A 96 -0.21 3.97 10.41
CA LEU A 96 -1.60 3.51 10.35
C LEU A 96 -2.48 4.67 9.85
N VAL A 97 -2.72 4.76 8.54
CA VAL A 97 -3.81 5.56 8.02
C VAL A 97 -5.00 4.60 7.86
N PRO A 98 -6.15 4.86 8.49
CA PRO A 98 -7.35 4.10 8.16
C PRO A 98 -7.63 4.32 6.68
N LEU A 99 -7.45 3.26 5.87
CA LEU A 99 -8.02 3.25 4.52
C LEU A 99 -9.51 3.50 4.69
N PRO A 100 -10.08 4.58 4.11
CA PRO A 100 -11.52 4.72 4.13
C PRO A 100 -12.09 3.49 3.45
N ALA A 101 -12.99 2.80 4.15
CA ALA A 101 -13.86 1.82 3.52
C ALA A 101 -14.56 2.57 2.37
N VAL A 102 -14.21 2.21 1.14
CA VAL A 102 -14.93 2.68 -0.03
C VAL A 102 -16.32 2.05 0.08
N ALA A 103 -17.30 2.86 0.48
CA ALA A 103 -18.72 2.56 0.41
C ALA A 103 -19.23 2.82 -1.01
#